data_AF-A0A1S9CNM6-F1
#
_entry.id   AF-A0A1S9CNM6-F1
#
_cell.length_a   1.000
_cell.length_b   1.000
_cell.length_c   1.000
_cell.angle_alpha   90.00
_cell.angle_beta   90.00
_cell.angle_gamma   90.00
#
_symmetry.space_group_name_H-M   'P 1'
#
loop_
_entity.id
_entity.type
_entity.pdbx_description
1 polymer ?
#
loop_
_entity_poly.entity_id
_entity_poly.type
_entity_poly.pdbx_seq_one_letter_code
_entity_poly.pdbx_strand_id
1 'polypeptide(L)'
;MLYTFALKFLSGEQLEQFKEVFKLTALGEMLYNDGIKEGIKEGIKEGELKGKVEKAIEIAKALLDVLDDVTISLKTGLSLEEVKVLRSENN
;
A
#
# COMPACT_ATOMS: atom_id res chain seq x y z
N MET A 1 24.13 -3.43 -18.51
CA MET A 1 25.27 -4.22 -19.03
C MET A 1 25.71 -5.30 -18.06
N LEU A 2 26.04 -5.00 -16.78
CA LEU A 2 26.55 -6.03 -15.85
C LEU A 2 25.58 -7.19 -15.58
N TYR A 3 24.31 -6.89 -15.25
CA TYR A 3 23.26 -7.91 -15.07
C TYR A 3 22.99 -8.72 -16.34
N THR A 4 23.05 -8.04 -17.50
CA THR A 4 22.87 -8.65 -18.82
C THR A 4 23.96 -9.67 -19.13
N PHE A 5 25.21 -9.40 -18.71
CA PHE A 5 26.30 -10.35 -18.82
C PHE A 5 26.18 -11.50 -17.82
N ALA A 6 25.76 -11.22 -16.58
CA ALA A 6 25.50 -12.28 -15.59
C ALA A 6 24.47 -13.30 -16.12
N LEU A 7 23.35 -12.84 -16.67
CA LEU A 7 22.34 -13.74 -17.28
C LEU A 7 22.84 -14.50 -18.51
N LYS A 8 23.74 -13.89 -19.30
CA LYS A 8 24.27 -14.50 -20.53
C LYS A 8 25.30 -15.58 -20.25
N PHE A 9 26.04 -15.48 -19.13
CA PHE A 9 27.21 -16.32 -18.87
C PHE A 9 27.08 -17.22 -17.64
N LEU A 10 26.12 -16.99 -16.75
CA LEU A 10 25.89 -17.79 -15.56
C LEU A 10 24.65 -18.67 -15.72
N SER A 11 24.74 -19.92 -15.29
CA SER A 11 23.58 -20.80 -15.09
C SER A 11 22.71 -20.30 -13.94
N GLY A 12 21.48 -20.83 -13.82
CA GLY A 12 20.58 -20.48 -12.71
C GLY A 12 21.20 -20.77 -11.33
N GLU A 13 21.94 -21.88 -11.21
CA GLU A 13 22.65 -22.22 -9.97
C GLU A 13 23.77 -21.21 -9.66
N GLN A 14 24.55 -20.82 -10.68
CA GLN A 14 25.61 -19.83 -10.52
C GLN A 14 25.06 -18.43 -10.20
N LEU A 15 23.88 -18.08 -10.72
CA LEU A 15 23.20 -16.84 -10.38
C LEU A 15 22.74 -16.80 -8.92
N GLU A 16 22.20 -17.90 -8.40
CA GLU A 16 21.82 -17.97 -6.98
C GLU A 16 23.06 -17.92 -6.07
N GLN A 17 24.14 -18.63 -6.41
CA GLN A 17 25.41 -18.50 -5.67
C GLN A 17 25.95 -17.07 -5.71
N PHE A 18 25.93 -16.43 -6.88
CA PHE A 18 26.34 -15.03 -7.03
C PHE A 18 25.49 -14.10 -6.18
N LYS A 19 24.16 -14.29 -6.16
CA LYS A 19 23.23 -13.50 -5.36
C LYS A 19 23.52 -13.64 -3.86
N GLU A 20 23.84 -14.84 -3.38
CA GLU A 20 24.22 -15.02 -1.96
C GLU A 20 25.51 -14.28 -1.62
N VAL A 21 26.54 -14.36 -2.47
CA VAL A 21 27.78 -13.59 -2.26
C VAL A 21 27.52 -12.08 -2.38
N PHE A 22 26.69 -11.67 -3.33
CA PHE A 22 26.34 -10.26 -3.54
C PHE A 22 25.64 -9.65 -2.34
N LYS A 23 24.73 -10.38 -1.67
CA LYS A 23 24.06 -9.94 -0.43
C LYS A 23 25.04 -9.60 0.69
N LEU A 24 26.22 -10.24 0.72
CA LEU A 24 27.25 -10.01 1.73
C LEU A 24 28.14 -8.80 1.42
N THR A 25 27.99 -8.18 0.25
CA THR A 25 28.75 -6.98 -0.12
C THR A 25 28.11 -5.73 0.46
N ALA A 26 28.90 -4.66 0.64
CA ALA A 26 28.38 -3.35 1.03
C ALA A 26 27.28 -2.85 0.07
N LEU A 27 27.40 -3.13 -1.23
CA LEU A 27 26.37 -2.77 -2.20
C LEU A 27 25.08 -3.59 -2.01
N GLY A 28 25.21 -4.88 -1.71
CA GLY A 28 24.07 -5.74 -1.37
C GLY A 28 23.34 -5.26 -0.12
N GLU A 29 24.07 -4.87 0.92
CA GLU A 29 23.52 -4.29 2.14
C GLU A 29 22.81 -2.95 1.87
N MET A 30 23.42 -2.06 1.08
CA MET A 30 22.79 -0.79 0.69
C MET A 30 21.46 -1.02 -0.04
N LEU A 31 21.45 -1.90 -1.05
CA LEU A 31 20.24 -2.21 -1.81
C LEU A 31 19.16 -2.87 -0.94
N TYR A 32 19.56 -3.76 -0.02
CA TYR A 32 18.62 -4.36 0.93
C TYR A 32 17.98 -3.29 1.82
N ASN A 33 18.79 -2.41 2.41
CA ASN A 33 18.32 -1.35 3.29
C ASN A 33 17.43 -0.34 2.56
N ASP A 34 17.76 0.01 1.31
CA ASP A 34 16.93 0.89 0.50
C ASP A 34 15.59 0.23 0.18
N GLY A 35 15.57 -1.06 -0.16
CA GLY A 35 14.33 -1.82 -0.34
C GLY A 35 13.46 -1.87 0.91
N ILE A 36 14.06 -2.05 2.10
CA ILE A 36 13.32 -1.98 3.38
C ILE A 36 12.74 -0.59 3.61
N LYS A 37 13.51 0.48 3.38
CA LYS A 37 13.02 1.86 3.54
C LYS A 37 11.87 2.18 2.59
N GLU A 38 11.97 1.77 1.33
CA GLU A 38 10.92 1.93 0.33
C GLU A 38 9.66 1.16 0.73
N GLY A 39 9.80 -0.12 1.12
CA GLY A 39 8.68 -0.94 1.58
C GLY A 39 7.98 -0.35 2.81
N ILE A 40 8.73 0.16 3.79
CA ILE A 40 8.14 0.84 4.97
C ILE A 40 7.39 2.11 4.53
N LYS A 41 7.98 2.92 3.66
CA LYS A 41 7.37 4.15 3.17
C LYS A 41 6.05 3.88 2.42
N GLU A 42 6.05 2.89 1.55
CA GLU A 42 4.85 2.47 0.82
C GLU A 42 3.79 1.91 1.77
N GLY A 43 4.18 1.05 2.71
CA GLY A 43 3.27 0.48 3.72
C GLY A 43 2.62 1.53 4.61
N ILE A 44 3.39 2.54 5.07
CA ILE A 44 2.84 3.66 5.84
C ILE A 44 1.83 4.44 4.99
N LYS A 45 2.18 4.78 3.74
CA LYS A 45 1.29 5.53 2.84
C LYS A 45 -0.02 4.78 2.58
N GLU A 46 0.06 3.48 2.31
CA GLU A 46 -1.12 2.64 2.10
C GLU A 46 -1.97 2.56 3.38
N GLY A 47 -1.33 2.36 4.53
CA GLY A 47 -2.00 2.33 5.84
C GLY A 47 -2.72 3.64 6.17
N GLU A 48 -2.09 4.80 5.91
CA GLU A 48 -2.73 6.10 6.12
C GLU A 48 -3.93 6.33 5.20
N LEU A 49 -3.86 5.90 3.93
CA LEU A 49 -4.98 6.00 3.00
C LEU A 49 -6.13 5.11 3.42
N LYS A 50 -5.86 3.85 3.76
CA LYS A 50 -6.86 2.91 4.29
C LYS A 50 -7.52 3.45 5.55
N GLY A 51 -6.72 3.91 6.52
CA GLY A 51 -7.23 4.46 7.77
C GLY A 51 -8.09 5.71 7.58
N LYS A 52 -7.78 6.58 6.60
CA LYS A 52 -8.63 7.73 6.26
C LYS A 52 -9.99 7.31 5.71
N VAL A 53 -10.00 6.32 4.81
CA VAL A 53 -11.24 5.78 4.22
C VAL A 53 -12.08 5.08 5.27
N GLU A 54 -11.48 4.19 6.08
CA GLU A 54 -12.15 3.49 7.17
C GLU A 54 -12.77 4.47 8.17
N LYS A 55 -12.03 5.50 8.56
CA LYS A 55 -12.53 6.55 9.44
C LYS A 55 -13.68 7.34 8.81
N ALA A 56 -13.61 7.66 7.51
CA ALA A 56 -14.69 8.35 6.82
C ALA A 56 -15.98 7.51 6.80
N ILE A 57 -15.85 6.19 6.59
CA ILE A 57 -16.96 5.23 6.64
C ILE A 57 -17.54 5.12 8.05
N GLU A 58 -16.69 5.03 9.08
CA GLU A 58 -17.11 4.95 10.49
C GLU A 58 -17.91 6.19 10.89
N ILE A 59 -17.41 7.39 10.56
CA ILE A 59 -18.12 8.65 10.80
C ILE A 59 -19.43 8.67 10.01
N ALA A 60 -19.44 8.24 8.75
CA ALA A 60 -20.66 8.20 7.95
C ALA A 60 -21.72 7.32 8.62
N LYS A 61 -21.36 6.10 9.03
CA LYS A 61 -22.25 5.15 9.71
C LYS A 61 -22.85 5.72 11.00
N ALA A 62 -22.04 6.42 11.80
CA ALA A 62 -22.49 7.06 13.04
C ALA A 62 -23.41 8.28 12.83
N LEU A 63 -23.51 8.78 11.59
CA LEU A 63 -24.34 9.93 11.24
C LEU A 63 -25.58 9.56 10.43
N LEU A 64 -25.70 8.31 9.96
CA LEU A 64 -26.79 7.87 9.07
C LEU A 64 -28.19 8.08 9.68
N ASP A 65 -28.34 7.88 10.99
CA ASP A 65 -29.60 8.04 11.72
C ASP A 65 -29.93 9.50 12.06
N VAL A 66 -28.95 10.40 11.99
CA VAL A 66 -29.09 11.81 12.40
C VAL A 66 -29.15 12.76 11.20
N LEU A 67 -28.40 12.48 10.13
CA LEU A 67 -28.18 13.39 9.00
C LEU A 67 -28.63 12.80 7.65
N ASP A 68 -28.88 13.69 6.69
CA ASP A 68 -29.14 13.33 5.30
C ASP A 68 -27.85 12.99 4.52
N ASP A 69 -28.00 12.28 3.41
CA ASP A 69 -26.88 11.77 2.62
C ASP A 69 -25.98 12.87 2.05
N VAL A 70 -26.54 14.05 1.73
CA VAL A 70 -25.77 15.17 1.19
C VAL A 70 -24.88 15.76 2.26
N THR A 71 -25.42 15.97 3.47
CA THR A 71 -24.62 16.47 4.59
C THR A 71 -23.53 15.49 4.99
N ILE A 72 -23.81 14.19 5.04
CA ILE A 72 -22.82 13.17 5.39
C ILE A 72 -21.70 13.16 4.35
N SER A 73 -22.02 13.13 3.06
CA SER A 73 -21.04 13.19 1.96
C SER A 73 -20.11 14.40 2.10
N LEU A 74 -20.66 15.59 2.36
CA LEU A 74 -19.85 16.81 2.56
C LEU A 74 -18.95 16.75 3.81
N LYS A 75 -19.37 16.06 4.87
CA LYS A 75 -18.61 15.98 6.14
C LYS A 75 -17.54 14.90 6.15
N THR A 76 -17.77 13.79 5.45
CA THR A 76 -16.86 12.64 5.43
C THR A 76 -15.96 12.63 4.20
N GLY A 77 -16.35 13.36 3.14
CA GLY A 77 -15.65 13.35 1.85
C GLY A 77 -15.96 12.12 1.00
N LEU A 78 -16.91 11.27 1.41
CA LEU A 78 -17.44 10.17 0.60
C LEU A 78 -18.36 10.72 -0.49
N SER A 79 -18.53 9.97 -1.58
CA SER A 79 -19.51 10.28 -2.62
C SER A 79 -20.94 10.08 -2.10
N LEU A 80 -21.91 10.72 -2.77
CA LEU A 80 -23.32 10.51 -2.43
C LEU A 80 -23.75 9.05 -2.63
N GLU A 81 -23.18 8.39 -3.64
CA GLU A 81 -23.43 7.00 -3.95
C GLU A 81 -22.92 6.08 -2.83
N GLU A 82 -21.72 6.32 -2.33
CA GLU A 82 -21.13 5.57 -1.20
C GLU A 82 -21.99 5.70 0.06
N VAL A 83 -22.44 6.91 0.38
CA VAL A 83 -23.31 7.14 1.55
C VAL A 83 -24.67 6.45 1.39
N LYS A 84 -25.27 6.47 0.19
CA LYS A 84 -26.52 5.77 -0.09
C LYS A 84 -26.38 4.25 0.06
N VAL A 85 -25.28 3.68 -0.42
CA VAL A 85 -24.98 2.25 -0.24
C VAL A 85 -24.88 1.93 1.26
N LEU A 86 -24.11 2.70 2.03
CA LEU A 86 -24.00 2.51 3.47
C LEU A 86 -25.36 2.58 4.19
N ARG A 87 -26.26 3.48 3.75
CA ARG A 87 -27.62 3.56 4.29
C ARG A 87 -28.46 2.34 3.95
N SER A 88 -28.33 1.81 2.74
CA SER A 88 -29.06 0.61 2.33
C SER A 88 -28.58 -0.67 3.03
N GLU A 89 -27.30 -0.72 3.44
CA GLU A 89 -26.73 -1.84 4.21
C GLU A 89 -27.09 -1.80 5.70
N ASN A 90 -27.53 -0.64 6.20
CA ASN A 90 -27.87 -0.43 7.62
C ASN A 90 -29.37 -0.61 7.93
N ASN A 91 -30.20 -0.81 6.89
CA ASN A 91 -31.64 -1.06 6.98
C ASN A 91 -31.97 -2.53 6.69
#